data_AF-A0A7Y9UMG4-F1
#
_entry.id   AF-A0A7Y9UMG4-F1
#
_cell.length_a   1.000
_cell.length_b   1.000
_cell.length_c   1.000
_cell.angle_alpha   90.00
_cell.angle_beta   90.00
_cell.angle_gamma   90.00
#
_symmetry.space_group_name_H-M   'P 1'
#
loop_
_entity.id
_entity.type
_entity.pdbx_description
1 polymer ?
#
loop_
_entity_poly.entity_id
_entity_poly.type
_entity_poly.pdbx_seq_one_letter_code
_entity_poly.pdbx_strand_id
1 'polypeptide(L)' 'MNEATTPLETESTQEPTMVRPASVPETGNTVVDGVLARLEGLDQMPIDEHVAVFEHAHEQLRGALDGPRLPRP' A
#
# COMPACT_ATOMS: atom_id res chain seq x y z
N MET A 1 -34.26 2.94 -41.28
CA MET A 1 -33.10 3.53 -40.60
C MET A 1 -33.48 3.62 -39.15
N ASN A 2 -32.99 2.68 -38.34
CA ASN A 2 -33.35 2.59 -36.93
C ASN A 2 -32.24 3.27 -36.16
N GLU A 3 -32.53 4.43 -35.59
CA GLU A 3 -31.60 5.16 -34.73
C GLU A 3 -31.58 4.47 -33.38
N ALA A 4 -30.56 3.64 -33.15
CA ALA A 4 -30.30 3.06 -31.84
C ALA A 4 -29.78 4.17 -30.92
N THR A 5 -30.67 4.75 -30.11
CA THR A 5 -30.29 5.47 -28.90
C THR A 5 -29.64 4.48 -27.95
N THR A 6 -28.31 4.45 -27.94
CA THR A 6 -27.53 3.74 -26.91
C THR A 6 -27.90 4.33 -25.54
N PRO A 7 -28.32 3.52 -24.56
CA PRO A 7 -28.51 4.03 -23.21
C PRO A 7 -27.15 4.46 -22.66
N LEU A 8 -27.12 5.63 -22.04
CA LEU A 8 -25.99 6.15 -21.28
C LEU A 8 -25.45 5.03 -20.40
N GLU A 9 -24.25 4.54 -20.70
CA GLU A 9 -23.45 3.81 -19.71
C GLU A 9 -23.38 4.73 -18.50
N THR A 10 -24.00 4.29 -17.41
CA THR A 10 -23.73 4.79 -16.08
C THR A 10 -22.24 4.69 -15.87
N GLU A 11 -21.51 5.78 -16.12
CA GLU A 11 -20.26 6.07 -15.42
C GLU A 11 -20.57 5.77 -13.96
N SER A 12 -19.94 4.71 -13.46
CA SER A 12 -19.99 4.38 -12.06
C SER A 12 -19.35 5.57 -11.35
N THR A 13 -20.18 6.52 -10.91
CA THR A 13 -19.81 7.52 -9.92
C THR A 13 -19.37 6.72 -8.71
N GLN A 14 -18.09 6.38 -8.68
CA GLN A 14 -17.47 5.73 -7.56
C GLN A 14 -17.44 6.82 -6.50
N GLU A 15 -18.51 6.93 -5.71
CA GLU A 15 -18.42 7.64 -4.44
C GLU A 15 -17.17 7.10 -3.76
N PRO A 16 -16.25 7.97 -3.31
CA PRO A 16 -15.06 7.52 -2.62
C PRO A 16 -15.53 6.86 -1.33
N THR A 17 -15.74 5.55 -1.40
CA THR A 17 -15.87 4.72 -0.21
C THR A 17 -14.54 4.92 0.49
N MET A 18 -14.56 5.67 1.60
CA MET A 18 -13.43 5.79 2.49
C MET A 18 -13.20 4.39 3.06
N VAL A 19 -12.41 3.60 2.35
CA VAL A 19 -12.00 2.27 2.80
C VAL A 19 -11.15 2.52 4.02
N ARG A 20 -11.75 2.35 5.21
CA ARG A 20 -10.96 2.27 6.44
C ARG A 20 -9.91 1.19 6.20
N PRO A 21 -8.61 1.48 6.36
CA PRO A 21 -7.60 0.45 6.18
C PRO A 21 -7.96 -0.70 7.11
N ALA A 22 -8.06 -1.91 6.55
CA ALA A 22 -8.16 -3.11 7.36
C ALA A 22 -6.93 -3.16 8.28
N SER A 23 -7.11 -3.62 9.52
CA SER A 23 -6.01 -3.75 10.48
C SER A 23 -4.84 -4.47 9.81
N VAL A 24 -3.65 -3.87 9.90
CA VAL A 24 -2.47 -4.42 9.22
C VAL A 24 -2.13 -5.78 9.85
N PRO A 25 -2.03 -6.87 9.08
CA PRO A 25 -1.79 -8.20 9.63
C PRO A 25 -0.37 -8.27 10.24
N GLU A 26 -0.25 -8.89 11.42
CA GLU A 26 1.05 -9.22 12.00
C GLU A 26 1.69 -10.36 11.18
N THR A 27 2.94 -10.13 10.78
CA THR A 27 3.72 -11.06 9.95
C THR A 27 4.57 -12.01 10.79
N GLY A 28 4.77 -11.69 12.07
CA GLY A 28 5.65 -12.40 12.97
C GLY A 28 7.13 -12.08 12.77
N ASN A 29 7.47 -11.18 11.83
CA ASN A 29 8.80 -10.64 11.66
C ASN A 29 8.82 -9.21 12.24
N THR A 30 9.52 -9.05 13.37
CA THR A 30 9.56 -7.79 14.12
C THR A 30 10.00 -6.57 13.30
N VAL A 31 10.86 -6.76 12.30
CA VAL A 31 11.29 -5.68 11.40
C VAL A 31 10.16 -5.30 10.45
N VAL A 32 9.49 -6.30 9.85
CA VAL A 32 8.36 -6.06 8.93
C VAL A 32 7.20 -5.44 9.68
N ASP A 33 6.86 -5.95 10.87
CA ASP A 33 5.78 -5.45 11.71
C ASP A 33 6.05 -3.99 12.15
N GLY A 34 7.29 -3.65 12.47
CA GLY A 34 7.68 -2.27 12.80
C GLY A 34 7.55 -1.32 11.60
N VAL A 35 7.89 -1.76 10.38
CA VAL A 35 7.70 -0.95 9.18
C VAL A 35 6.22 -0.75 8.87
N LEU A 36 5.42 -1.80 9.00
CA LEU A 36 3.97 -1.75 8.79
C LEU A 36 3.28 -0.79 9.78
N ALA A 37 3.66 -0.81 11.05
CA ALA A 37 3.18 0.14 12.06
C ALA A 37 3.57 1.60 11.71
N ARG A 38 4.75 1.81 11.12
CA ARG A 38 5.17 3.15 10.68
C ARG A 38 4.35 3.65 9.49
N LEU A 39 3.98 2.77 8.55
CA LEU A 39 3.15 3.12 7.40
C LEU A 39 1.69 3.41 7.80
N GLU A 40 1.20 2.83 8.88
CA GLU A 40 -0.15 3.13 9.40
C GLU A 40 -0.30 4.60 9.83
N GLY A 41 0.78 5.22 10.34
CA GLY A 41 0.78 6.63 10.77
C GLY A 41 0.95 7.65 9.64
N LEU A 42 1.13 7.22 8.39
CA LEU A 42 1.54 8.06 7.28
C LEU A 42 0.47 9.10 6.88
N ASP A 43 -0.80 8.75 7.02
CA ASP A 43 -1.95 9.65 6.74
C ASP A 43 -1.93 10.93 7.60
N GLN A 44 -1.28 10.87 8.77
CA GLN A 44 -1.15 12.01 9.68
C GLN A 44 0.06 12.90 9.35
N MET A 45 0.88 12.52 8.37
CA MET A 45 2.08 13.25 7.95
C MET A 45 1.82 14.06 6.68
N PRO A 46 2.54 15.18 6.46
CA PRO A 46 2.53 15.88 5.18
C PRO A 46 2.93 14.96 4.03
N ILE A 47 2.26 15.12 2.88
CA ILE A 47 2.49 14.28 1.69
C ILE A 47 3.94 14.34 1.19
N ASP A 48 4.65 15.46 1.37
CA ASP A 48 6.05 15.55 0.94
C ASP A 48 6.98 14.64 1.77
N GLU A 49 6.59 14.35 3.02
CA GLU A 49 7.32 13.43 3.89
C GLU A 49 7.06 11.96 3.57
N HIS A 50 5.94 11.65 2.89
CA HIS A 50 5.54 10.26 2.58
C HIS A 50 6.62 9.54 1.79
N VAL A 51 7.21 10.21 0.81
CA VAL A 51 8.26 9.64 -0.05
C VAL A 51 9.45 9.18 0.79
N ALA A 52 9.94 10.02 1.70
CA ALA A 52 11.07 9.67 2.56
C ALA A 52 10.75 8.48 3.48
N VAL A 53 9.52 8.39 4.00
CA VAL A 53 9.09 7.25 4.82
C VAL A 53 8.99 5.98 3.99
N PHE A 54 8.44 6.05 2.77
CA PHE A 54 8.33 4.89 1.88
C PHE A 54 9.70 4.35 1.44
N GLU A 55 10.65 5.22 1.09
CA GLU A 55 12.01 4.80 0.73
C GLU A 55 12.68 4.07 1.89
N HIS A 56 12.61 4.64 3.09
CA HIS A 56 13.17 4.02 4.28
C HIS A 56 12.47 2.70 4.67
N ALA A 57 11.16 2.61 4.44
CA ALA A 57 10.41 1.36 4.60
C ALA A 57 10.89 0.29 3.62
N HIS A 58 11.08 0.65 2.34
CA HIS A 58 11.60 -0.26 1.32
C HIS A 58 13.00 -0.79 1.65
N GLU A 59 13.91 0.07 2.10
CA GLU A 59 15.26 -0.34 2.51
C GLU A 59 15.22 -1.37 3.65
N GLN A 60 14.40 -1.13 4.67
CA GLN A 60 14.25 -2.04 5.81
C GLN A 60 13.60 -3.37 5.41
N LEU A 61 12.54 -3.34 4.60
CA LEU A 61 11.93 -4.57 4.08
C LEU A 61 12.93 -5.38 3.26
N ARG A 62 13.69 -4.73 2.39
CA ARG A 62 14.72 -5.40 1.59
C ARG A 62 15.76 -6.07 2.48
N GLY A 63 16.25 -5.37 3.50
CA GLY A 63 17.19 -5.94 4.47
C GLY A 63 16.61 -7.13 5.24
N ALA A 64 15.35 -7.04 5.67
CA ALA A 64 14.66 -8.10 6.38
C ALA A 64 14.40 -9.35 5.52
N LEU A 65 14.09 -9.16 4.23
CA LEU A 65 13.71 -10.22 3.30
C LEU A 65 14.89 -10.86 2.56
N ASP A 66 16.01 -10.15 2.38
CA ASP A 66 17.21 -10.71 1.74
C ASP A 66 17.82 -11.87 2.55
N GLY A 67 17.52 -11.96 3.85
CA GLY A 67 17.98 -13.03 4.76
C GLY A 67 19.51 -13.16 4.87
N PRO A 68 20.05 -14.09 5.67
CA PRO A 68 21.42 -14.52 5.48
C PRO A 68 21.46 -15.23 4.12
N ARG A 69 22.05 -14.60 3.10
CA ARG A 69 22.36 -15.27 1.83
C ARG A 69 23.24 -16.48 2.16
N LEU A 70 22.63 -17.66 2.26
CA LEU A 70 23.37 -18.92 2.36
C LEU A 70 24.30 -18.97 1.14
N PRO A 71 25.60 -19.28 1.33
CA PRO A 71 26.53 -19.40 0.21
C PRO A 71 25.96 -20.42 -0.78
N ARG A 72 25.88 -20.04 -2.06
CA ARG A 72 25.45 -20.94 -3.13
C ARG A 72 26.50 -22.06 -3.26
N PRO A 73 26.12 -23.35 -3.21
CA PRO A 73 27.05 -24.47 -3.37
C PRO A 73 27.67 -24.49 -4.77
#